data_AF-A0A7X9L858-F1
#
_entry.id   AF-A0A7X9L858-F1
#
_cell.length_a   1.000
_cell.length_b   1.000
_cell.length_c   1.000
_cell.angle_alpha   90.00
_cell.angle_beta   90.00
_cell.angle_gamma   90.00
#
_symmetry.space_group_name_H-M   'P 1'
#
loop_
_entity.id
_entity.type
_entity.pdbx_description
1 polymer ?
#
loop_
_entity_poly.entity_id
_entity_poly.type
_entity_poly.pdbx_seq_one_letter_code
_entity_poly.pdbx_strand_id
1 'polypeptide(L)'
;MLATLRDQTEPVTMAALAALSGLHVNTVREHLEALTRLGLVHRHASAPNGRGRPAWLYLATGAEGAPSEYAGLAAALAATIHRTSDTPTEDAAEAGEDWGRRLADERGARPVADATTARGEVVDLLDELGFGADSDPSNTVVRLTRCPLLAAAHQFPDVVCGVHLGLVRGALTAYGADTQGTDLVPFAEPGACLLRLGSA
;
A
#
# COMPACT_ATOMS: atom_id res chain seq x y z
N MET A 1 11.76 18.05 -1.46
CA MET A 1 12.60 17.07 -0.74
C MET A 1 11.77 16.12 0.12
N LEU A 2 11.04 16.59 1.15
CA LEU A 2 10.19 15.69 1.94
C LEU A 2 9.10 15.02 1.10
N ALA A 3 8.39 15.78 0.24
CA ALA A 3 7.43 15.19 -0.71
C ALA A 3 8.09 14.13 -1.60
N THR A 4 9.21 14.49 -2.24
CA THR A 4 10.03 13.57 -3.04
C THR A 4 10.43 12.28 -2.30
N LEU A 5 10.67 12.35 -0.98
CA LEU A 5 10.99 11.20 -0.15
C LEU A 5 9.76 10.40 0.31
N ARG A 6 8.59 11.04 0.40
CA ARG A 6 7.30 10.38 0.72
C ARG A 6 6.78 9.58 -0.47
N ASP A 7 7.13 9.98 -1.68
CA ASP A 7 6.80 9.26 -2.91
C ASP A 7 7.68 8.00 -3.10
N GLN A 8 8.57 7.70 -2.14
CA GLN A 8 9.51 6.58 -2.20
C GLN A 8 9.12 5.56 -1.15
N THR A 9 8.92 4.33 -1.60
CA THR A 9 8.55 3.18 -0.77
C THR A 9 9.78 2.43 -0.26
N GLU A 10 10.95 2.67 -0.86
CA GLU A 10 12.23 2.14 -0.43
C GLU A 10 13.22 3.24 -0.03
N PRO A 11 14.21 2.93 0.83
CA PRO A 11 15.25 3.88 1.20
C PRO A 11 16.11 4.31 0.01
N VAL A 12 16.29 5.62 -0.17
CA VAL A 12 16.90 6.18 -1.38
C VAL A 12 18.25 6.85 -1.08
N THR A 13 19.21 6.74 -1.99
CA THR A 13 20.50 7.44 -1.85
C THR A 13 20.36 8.93 -2.11
N MET A 14 21.26 9.73 -1.53
CA MET A 14 21.37 11.18 -1.81
C MET A 14 21.59 11.47 -3.30
N ALA A 15 22.36 10.62 -3.99
CA ALA A 15 22.63 10.78 -5.43
C ALA A 15 21.36 10.59 -6.26
N ALA A 16 20.56 9.57 -5.95
CA ALA A 16 19.26 9.36 -6.60
C ALA A 16 18.28 10.50 -6.28
N LEU A 17 18.26 11.02 -5.05
CA LEU A 17 17.42 12.19 -4.71
C LEU A 17 17.84 13.45 -5.47
N ALA A 18 19.13 13.67 -5.72
CA ALA A 18 19.61 14.77 -6.56
C ALA A 18 19.15 14.61 -8.01
N ALA A 19 19.22 13.39 -8.56
CA ALA A 19 18.71 13.10 -9.90
C ALA A 19 17.19 13.30 -10.01
N LEU A 20 16.41 12.79 -9.06
CA LEU A 20 14.95 12.88 -9.03
C LEU A 20 14.44 14.32 -8.86
N SER A 21 15.14 15.13 -8.05
CA SER A 21 14.71 16.51 -7.76
C SER A 21 15.28 17.55 -8.72
N GLY A 22 16.24 17.18 -9.58
CA GLY A 22 17.00 18.11 -10.42
C GLY A 22 17.85 19.11 -9.62
N LEU A 23 18.00 18.91 -8.29
CA LEU A 23 18.75 19.79 -7.41
C LEU A 23 20.22 19.34 -7.31
N HIS A 24 21.10 20.30 -7.06
CA HIS A 24 22.49 20.02 -6.78
C HIS A 24 22.65 19.23 -5.48
N VAL A 25 23.62 18.30 -5.43
CA VAL A 25 23.83 17.37 -4.31
C VAL A 25 24.02 18.07 -2.96
N ASN A 26 24.63 19.26 -2.94
CA ASN A 26 24.81 20.05 -1.72
C ASN A 26 23.48 20.59 -1.18
N THR A 27 22.59 21.06 -2.06
CA THR A 27 21.25 21.51 -1.68
C THR A 27 20.43 20.35 -1.13
N VAL A 28 20.53 19.17 -1.76
CA VAL A 28 19.89 17.94 -1.26
C VAL A 28 20.41 17.57 0.12
N ARG A 29 21.74 17.61 0.33
CA ARG A 29 22.36 17.36 1.63
C ARG A 29 21.82 18.30 2.71
N GLU A 30 21.81 19.61 2.45
CA GLU A 30 21.31 20.61 3.40
C GLU A 30 19.85 20.38 3.77
N HIS A 31 19.00 20.07 2.79
CA HIS A 31 17.61 19.71 3.04
C HIS A 31 17.47 18.43 3.86
N LEU A 32 18.25 17.37 3.55
CA LEU A 32 18.22 16.11 4.29
C LEU A 32 18.71 16.30 5.72
N GLU A 33 19.75 17.09 5.95
CA GLU A 33 20.23 17.41 7.30
C GLU A 33 19.21 18.20 8.11
N ALA A 34 18.51 19.15 7.48
CA ALA A 34 17.39 19.86 8.12
C ALA A 34 16.24 18.91 8.47
N LEU A 35 15.82 18.06 7.53
CA LEU A 35 14.71 17.12 7.73
C LEU A 35 15.04 16.02 8.75
N THR A 36 16.28 15.52 8.79
CA THR A 36 16.74 14.58 9.82
C THR A 36 16.75 15.23 11.20
N ARG A 37 17.20 16.49 11.32
CA ARG A 37 17.13 17.24 12.60
C ARG A 37 15.70 17.44 13.08
N LEU A 38 14.76 17.63 12.16
CA LEU A 38 13.33 17.76 12.45
C LEU A 38 12.63 16.41 12.70
N GLY A 39 13.35 15.28 12.60
CA GLY A 39 12.78 13.94 12.78
C GLY A 39 11.84 13.50 11.65
N LEU A 40 11.85 14.19 10.50
CA LEU A 40 10.96 13.92 9.35
C LEU A 40 11.57 12.95 8.33
N VAL A 41 12.85 12.60 8.49
CA VAL A 41 13.58 11.65 7.63
C VAL A 41 14.51 10.79 8.50
N HIS A 42 14.42 9.47 8.32
CA HIS A 42 15.39 8.51 8.83
C HIS A 42 16.55 8.35 7.85
N ARG A 43 17.76 8.14 8.40
CA ARG A 43 18.93 7.73 7.61
C ARG A 43 19.51 6.44 8.17
N HIS A 44 19.89 5.51 7.30
CA HIS A 44 20.64 4.32 7.68
C HIS A 44 21.75 4.05 6.66
N ALA A 45 22.76 3.30 7.10
CA ALA A 45 23.83 2.88 6.21
C ALA A 45 23.33 1.75 5.31
N SER A 46 23.65 1.81 4.02
CA SER A 46 23.41 0.70 3.10
C SER A 46 24.17 -0.55 3.56
N ALA A 47 23.73 -1.74 3.13
CA ALA A 47 24.52 -2.94 3.31
C ALA A 47 25.94 -2.74 2.70
N PRO A 48 27.00 -3.24 3.34
CA PRO A 48 28.34 -3.20 2.78
C PRO A 48 28.36 -4.01 1.47
N ASN A 49 28.67 -3.37 0.35
CA ASN A 49 28.85 -4.04 -0.93
C ASN A 49 30.22 -3.66 -1.52
N GLY A 50 31.20 -4.57 -1.39
CA GLY A 50 32.55 -4.40 -1.91
C GLY A 50 33.43 -3.39 -1.14
N ARG A 51 34.42 -2.82 -1.84
CA ARG A 51 35.38 -1.85 -1.28
C ARG A 51 34.82 -0.44 -1.34
N GLY A 52 34.56 0.16 -0.18
CA GLY A 52 34.11 1.55 -0.05
C GLY A 52 33.37 1.80 1.26
N ARG A 53 33.17 3.06 1.63
CA ARG A 53 32.30 3.40 2.76
C ARG A 53 30.84 3.19 2.33
N PRO A 54 30.01 2.48 3.12
CA PRO A 54 28.59 2.32 2.82
C PRO A 54 27.89 3.66 2.57
N ALA A 55 26.96 3.69 1.61
CA ALA A 55 26.19 4.89 1.30
C ALA A 55 25.14 5.15 2.38
N TRP A 56 24.75 6.42 2.56
CA TRP A 56 23.58 6.74 3.36
C TRP A 56 22.32 6.59 2.50
N LEU A 57 21.36 5.83 3.02
CA LEU A 57 20.01 5.71 2.52
C LEU A 57 19.09 6.55 3.39
N TYR A 58 18.12 7.20 2.75
CA TYR A 58 17.18 8.14 3.37
C TYR A 58 15.76 7.70 3.09
N LEU A 59 14.90 7.79 4.10
CA LEU A 59 13.48 7.46 4.00
C LEU A 59 12.67 8.48 4.82
N ALA A 60 11.52 8.93 4.33
CA ALA A 60 10.69 9.82 5.11
C ALA A 60 10.17 9.11 6.37
N THR A 61 10.16 9.80 7.50
CA THR A 61 9.53 9.28 8.72
C THR A 61 8.04 9.08 8.47
N GLY A 62 7.52 7.88 8.72
CA GLY A 62 6.16 7.50 8.39
C GLY A 62 5.92 7.14 6.91
N ALA A 63 6.95 7.09 6.05
CA ALA A 63 6.86 6.45 4.73
C ALA A 63 6.75 4.92 4.86
N GLU A 64 7.41 4.36 5.88
CA GLU A 64 6.90 3.17 6.55
C GLU A 64 5.63 3.65 7.26
N GLY A 65 4.45 3.49 6.65
CA GLY A 65 3.20 3.76 7.36
C GLY A 65 3.32 3.10 8.74
N ALA A 66 3.05 3.86 9.82
CA ALA A 66 3.27 3.37 11.18
C ALA A 66 2.78 1.92 11.24
N PRO A 67 3.65 0.93 11.56
CA PRO A 67 3.25 -0.46 11.53
C PRO A 67 1.95 -0.55 12.31
N SER A 68 0.91 -1.09 11.68
CA SER A 68 -0.36 -1.28 12.38
C SER A 68 -0.04 -1.88 13.75
N GLU A 69 -0.61 -1.34 14.82
CA GLU A 69 -0.40 -1.90 16.17
C GLU A 69 -0.78 -3.39 16.22
N TYR A 70 -1.59 -3.84 15.25
CA TYR A 70 -2.02 -5.21 15.04
C TYR A 70 -1.22 -5.98 13.98
N ALA A 71 -0.17 -5.43 13.39
CA ALA A 71 0.60 -6.09 12.33
C ALA A 71 1.14 -7.47 12.76
N GLY A 72 1.62 -7.57 14.00
CA GLY A 72 2.07 -8.85 14.57
C GLY A 72 0.95 -9.87 14.73
N LEU A 73 -0.24 -9.42 15.16
CA LEU A 73 -1.42 -10.27 15.28
C LEU A 73 -1.90 -10.75 13.91
N ALA A 74 -1.99 -9.84 12.93
CA ALA A 74 -2.37 -10.16 11.56
C ALA A 74 -1.41 -11.19 10.94
N ALA A 75 -0.10 -11.03 11.15
CA ALA A 75 0.89 -12.01 10.69
C ALA A 75 0.68 -13.39 11.33
N ALA A 76 0.41 -13.45 12.64
CA ALA A 76 0.18 -14.73 13.34
C ALA A 76 -1.10 -15.44 12.87
N LEU A 77 -2.17 -14.67 12.61
CA LEU A 77 -3.43 -15.20 12.06
C LEU A 77 -3.23 -15.68 10.62
N ALA A 78 -2.56 -14.88 9.78
CA ALA A 78 -2.25 -15.25 8.40
C ALA A 78 -1.41 -16.53 8.34
N ALA A 79 -0.38 -16.65 9.18
CA ALA A 79 0.43 -17.86 9.30
C ALA A 79 -0.37 -19.09 9.73
N THR A 80 -1.44 -18.89 10.51
CA THR A 80 -2.33 -19.98 10.93
C THR A 80 -3.23 -20.41 9.79
N ILE A 81 -3.94 -19.49 9.15
CA ILE A 81 -4.80 -19.78 7.99
C ILE A 81 -4.00 -20.47 6.90
N HIS A 82 -2.82 -19.93 6.53
CA HIS A 82 -1.94 -20.51 5.53
C HIS A 82 -1.54 -21.96 5.83
N ARG A 83 -1.44 -22.34 7.12
CA ARG A 83 -1.06 -23.69 7.53
C ARG A 83 -2.23 -24.65 7.66
N THR A 84 -3.41 -24.15 8.02
CA THR A 84 -4.54 -25.01 8.44
C THR A 84 -5.71 -25.03 7.48
N SER A 85 -5.82 -24.05 6.58
CA SER A 85 -6.86 -24.03 5.56
C SER A 85 -6.43 -24.84 4.34
N ASP A 86 -7.36 -25.55 3.74
CA ASP A 86 -7.18 -26.21 2.43
C ASP A 86 -7.29 -25.21 1.27
N THR A 87 -7.92 -24.05 1.51
CA THR A 87 -8.25 -23.00 0.53
C THR A 87 -7.93 -21.60 1.07
N PRO A 88 -6.68 -21.33 1.50
CA PRO A 88 -6.34 -20.12 2.26
C PRO A 88 -6.64 -18.81 1.53
N THR A 89 -6.51 -18.77 0.20
CA THR A 89 -6.86 -17.58 -0.60
C THR A 89 -8.37 -17.31 -0.63
N GLU A 90 -9.20 -18.36 -0.73
CA GLU A 90 -10.65 -18.23 -0.80
C GLU A 90 -11.21 -17.83 0.57
N ASP A 91 -10.77 -18.50 1.64
CA ASP A 91 -11.17 -18.17 3.03
C ASP A 91 -10.78 -16.73 3.39
N ALA A 92 -9.59 -16.30 2.95
CA ALA A 92 -9.12 -14.93 3.14
C ALA A 92 -9.98 -13.92 2.35
N ALA A 93 -10.32 -14.23 1.11
CA ALA A 93 -11.19 -13.40 0.29
C ALA A 93 -12.59 -13.27 0.91
N GLU A 94 -13.18 -14.35 1.40
CA GLU A 94 -14.47 -14.33 2.09
C GLU A 94 -14.43 -13.44 3.35
N ALA A 95 -13.41 -13.61 4.19
CA ALA A 95 -13.21 -12.75 5.36
C ALA A 95 -13.03 -11.27 4.97
N GLY A 96 -12.33 -11.03 3.88
CA GLY A 96 -12.18 -9.70 3.28
C GLY A 96 -13.52 -9.11 2.82
N GLU A 97 -14.33 -9.88 2.10
CA GLU A 97 -15.64 -9.44 1.59
C GLU A 97 -16.58 -9.02 2.71
N ASP A 98 -16.67 -9.82 3.77
CA ASP A 98 -17.45 -9.49 4.96
C ASP A 98 -16.95 -8.21 5.64
N TRP A 99 -15.64 -8.00 5.68
CA TRP A 99 -15.06 -6.80 6.26
C TRP A 99 -15.29 -5.57 5.39
N GLY A 100 -15.10 -5.68 4.07
CA GLY A 100 -15.32 -4.60 3.11
C GLY A 100 -16.77 -4.12 3.10
N ARG A 101 -17.74 -5.04 3.16
CA ARG A 101 -19.16 -4.69 3.30
C ARG A 101 -19.42 -3.88 4.57
N ARG A 102 -18.91 -4.34 5.73
CA ARG A 102 -19.10 -3.64 7.01
C ARG A 102 -18.49 -2.24 7.00
N LEU A 103 -17.28 -2.08 6.46
CA LEU A 103 -16.64 -0.77 6.35
C LEU A 103 -17.43 0.19 5.45
N ALA A 104 -17.93 -0.30 4.32
CA ALA A 104 -18.78 0.48 3.44
C ALA A 104 -20.11 0.86 4.13
N ASP A 105 -20.73 -0.07 4.85
CA ASP A 105 -21.96 0.20 5.63
C ASP A 105 -21.74 1.24 6.72
N GLU A 106 -20.60 1.19 7.43
CA GLU A 106 -20.21 2.19 8.44
C GLU A 106 -20.04 3.60 7.84
N ARG A 107 -19.61 3.68 6.57
CA ARG A 107 -19.60 4.93 5.78
C ARG A 107 -20.97 5.36 5.27
N GLY A 108 -22.00 4.56 5.52
CA GLY A 108 -23.35 4.81 5.04
C GLY A 108 -23.53 4.47 3.56
N ALA A 109 -22.79 3.48 3.04
CA ALA A 109 -22.88 3.06 1.64
C ALA A 109 -24.32 2.85 1.19
N ARG A 110 -24.59 3.33 -0.02
CA ARG A 110 -25.84 3.11 -0.75
C ARG A 110 -25.48 2.74 -2.18
N PRO A 111 -26.32 1.94 -2.85
CA PRO A 111 -26.15 1.70 -4.28
C PRO A 111 -26.07 3.03 -5.02
N VAL A 112 -24.98 3.26 -5.75
CA VAL A 112 -24.77 4.45 -6.56
C VAL A 112 -25.15 4.19 -8.01
N ALA A 113 -25.43 5.27 -8.75
CA ALA A 113 -26.02 5.17 -10.09
C ALA A 113 -25.03 4.70 -11.18
N ASP A 114 -23.73 4.94 -10.99
CA ASP A 114 -22.70 4.62 -11.98
C ASP A 114 -21.48 3.93 -11.36
N ALA A 115 -20.84 3.06 -12.14
CA ALA A 115 -19.73 2.24 -11.69
C ALA A 115 -18.46 3.07 -11.38
N THR A 116 -18.27 4.22 -12.01
CA THR A 116 -17.09 5.07 -11.74
C THR A 116 -17.17 5.69 -10.36
N THR A 117 -18.36 6.16 -9.95
CA THR A 117 -18.63 6.65 -8.59
C THR A 117 -18.41 5.54 -7.57
N ALA A 118 -18.93 4.32 -7.82
CA ALA A 118 -18.74 3.19 -6.91
C ALA A 118 -17.26 2.84 -6.71
N ARG A 119 -16.47 2.86 -7.80
CA ARG A 119 -15.01 2.65 -7.73
C ARG A 119 -14.31 3.79 -6.99
N GLY A 120 -14.77 5.02 -7.16
CA GLY A 120 -14.26 6.19 -6.42
C GLY A 120 -14.42 6.04 -4.91
N GLU A 121 -15.61 5.63 -4.45
CA GLU A 121 -15.88 5.35 -3.03
C GLU A 121 -14.95 4.26 -2.46
N VAL A 122 -14.64 3.24 -3.25
CA VAL A 122 -13.70 2.18 -2.86
C VAL A 122 -12.26 2.70 -2.82
N VAL A 123 -11.85 3.56 -3.76
CA VAL A 123 -10.53 4.20 -3.76
C VAL A 123 -10.37 5.07 -2.50
N ASP A 124 -11.37 5.88 -2.17
CA ASP A 124 -11.37 6.70 -0.95
C ASP A 124 -11.31 5.84 0.32
N LEU A 125 -12.00 4.69 0.33
CA LEU A 125 -11.91 3.71 1.41
C LEU A 125 -10.49 3.16 1.57
N LEU A 126 -9.84 2.77 0.48
CA LEU A 126 -8.47 2.26 0.50
C LEU A 126 -7.48 3.33 0.98
N ASP A 127 -7.68 4.59 0.62
CA ASP A 127 -6.82 5.68 1.06
C ASP A 127 -6.92 5.94 2.57
N GLU A 128 -8.13 5.93 3.13
CA GLU A 128 -8.34 6.05 4.57
C GLU A 128 -7.76 4.86 5.35
N LEU A 129 -7.78 3.66 4.77
CA LEU A 129 -7.12 2.47 5.32
C LEU A 129 -5.58 2.52 5.15
N GLY A 130 -5.05 3.52 4.45
CA GLY A 130 -3.63 3.78 4.34
C GLY A 130 -2.92 3.10 3.18
N PHE A 131 -3.65 2.58 2.18
CA PHE A 131 -3.05 1.91 1.01
C PHE A 131 -2.34 2.85 0.03
N GLY A 132 -2.57 4.17 0.12
CA GLY A 132 -1.96 5.13 -0.80
C GLY A 132 -2.35 4.82 -2.24
N ALA A 133 -3.64 4.87 -2.50
CA ALA A 133 -4.27 4.56 -3.77
C ALA A 133 -4.01 5.68 -4.79
N ASP A 134 -3.39 5.32 -5.91
CA ASP A 134 -3.11 6.19 -7.05
C ASP A 134 -3.87 5.63 -8.26
N SER A 135 -5.02 6.23 -8.58
CA SER A 135 -5.96 5.72 -9.59
C SER A 135 -5.93 6.51 -10.89
N ASP A 136 -6.30 5.84 -11.98
CA ASP A 136 -6.61 6.50 -13.24
C ASP A 136 -7.95 7.27 -13.13
N PRO A 137 -8.26 8.21 -14.05
CA PRO A 137 -9.50 9.00 -13.98
C PRO A 137 -10.81 8.18 -13.98
N SER A 138 -10.78 6.94 -14.47
CA SER A 138 -11.95 6.05 -14.48
C SER A 138 -12.05 5.14 -13.24
N ASN A 139 -11.06 5.21 -12.35
CA ASN A 139 -10.87 4.34 -11.20
C ASN A 139 -10.90 2.84 -11.57
N THR A 140 -10.53 2.47 -12.80
CA THR A 140 -10.52 1.05 -13.23
C THR A 140 -9.19 0.37 -12.91
N VAL A 141 -8.11 1.16 -12.84
CA VAL A 141 -6.77 0.71 -12.46
C VAL A 141 -6.25 1.59 -11.34
N VAL A 142 -5.86 0.95 -10.24
CA VAL A 142 -5.41 1.61 -9.03
C VAL A 142 -4.07 1.02 -8.60
N ARG A 143 -3.06 1.87 -8.42
CA ARG A 143 -1.78 1.50 -7.85
C ARG A 143 -1.84 1.69 -6.34
N LEU A 144 -1.61 0.64 -5.57
CA LEU A 144 -1.58 0.70 -4.11
C LEU A 144 -0.12 0.82 -3.68
N THR A 145 0.32 2.02 -3.33
CA THR A 145 1.72 2.35 -3.05
C THR A 145 2.16 2.03 -1.62
N ARG A 146 1.22 1.66 -0.75
CA ARG A 146 1.47 1.26 0.63
C ARG A 146 0.64 0.04 1.00
N CYS A 147 1.13 -0.71 1.96
CA CYS A 147 0.39 -1.79 2.59
C CYS A 147 0.55 -1.69 4.12
N PRO A 148 -0.53 -1.49 4.89
CA PRO A 148 -0.48 -1.46 6.35
C PRO A 148 0.07 -2.74 6.98
N LEU A 149 0.04 -3.84 6.22
CA LEU A 149 0.47 -5.18 6.62
C LEU A 149 1.62 -5.72 5.76
N LEU A 150 2.47 -4.84 5.18
CA LEU A 150 3.50 -5.21 4.20
C LEU A 150 4.37 -6.40 4.62
N ALA A 151 4.84 -6.42 5.87
CA ALA A 151 5.67 -7.51 6.38
C ALA A 151 4.95 -8.87 6.42
N ALA A 152 3.64 -8.87 6.68
CA ALA A 152 2.82 -10.08 6.63
C ALA A 152 2.51 -10.47 5.19
N ALA A 153 2.22 -9.49 4.31
CA ALA A 153 1.96 -9.71 2.89
C ALA A 153 3.17 -10.33 2.15
N HIS A 154 4.40 -9.98 2.54
CA HIS A 154 5.60 -10.65 1.99
C HIS A 154 5.71 -12.13 2.40
N GLN A 155 5.21 -12.50 3.58
CA GLN A 155 5.32 -13.88 4.08
C GLN A 155 4.14 -14.74 3.65
N PHE A 156 2.94 -14.18 3.63
CA PHE A 156 1.67 -14.88 3.37
C PHE A 156 0.82 -14.07 2.38
N PRO A 157 1.28 -13.88 1.12
CA PRO A 157 0.58 -13.05 0.14
C PRO A 157 -0.78 -13.62 -0.25
N ASP A 158 -0.91 -14.95 -0.30
CA ASP A 158 -2.15 -15.67 -0.57
C ASP A 158 -3.27 -15.33 0.44
N VAL A 159 -2.91 -15.14 1.71
CA VAL A 159 -3.87 -14.77 2.76
C VAL A 159 -4.04 -13.25 2.83
N VAL A 160 -2.96 -12.49 3.01
CA VAL A 160 -3.07 -11.05 3.26
C VAL A 160 -3.60 -10.29 2.05
N CYS A 161 -3.11 -10.62 0.85
CA CYS A 161 -3.62 -9.99 -0.36
C CYS A 161 -5.00 -10.54 -0.75
N GLY A 162 -5.31 -11.79 -0.38
CA GLY A 162 -6.67 -12.35 -0.47
C GLY A 162 -7.69 -11.53 0.34
N VAL A 163 -7.37 -11.21 1.59
CA VAL A 163 -8.21 -10.32 2.43
C VAL A 163 -8.39 -8.95 1.78
N HIS A 164 -7.33 -8.34 1.23
CA HIS A 164 -7.45 -7.03 0.58
C HIS A 164 -8.33 -7.09 -0.69
N LEU A 165 -8.20 -8.14 -1.51
CA LEU A 165 -9.05 -8.35 -2.68
C LEU A 165 -10.51 -8.53 -2.27
N GLY A 166 -10.75 -9.34 -1.24
CA GLY A 166 -12.07 -9.54 -0.66
C GLY A 166 -12.68 -8.22 -0.16
N LEU A 167 -11.91 -7.43 0.58
CA LEU A 167 -12.33 -6.11 1.07
C LEU A 167 -12.83 -5.23 -0.06
N VAL A 168 -12.09 -5.17 -1.17
CA VAL A 168 -12.46 -4.38 -2.34
C VAL A 168 -13.77 -4.90 -2.94
N ARG A 169 -13.92 -6.21 -3.12
CA ARG A 169 -15.14 -6.82 -3.69
C ARG A 169 -16.36 -6.59 -2.80
N GLY A 170 -16.18 -6.75 -1.49
CA GLY A 170 -17.22 -6.50 -0.49
C GLY A 170 -17.70 -5.05 -0.52
N ALA A 171 -16.76 -4.09 -0.57
CA ALA A 171 -17.08 -2.68 -0.67
C ALA A 171 -17.79 -2.33 -1.98
N LEU A 172 -17.28 -2.80 -3.13
CA LEU A 172 -17.96 -2.63 -4.44
C LEU A 172 -19.40 -3.13 -4.40
N THR A 173 -19.62 -4.31 -3.81
CA THR A 173 -20.95 -4.91 -3.67
C THR A 173 -21.88 -4.01 -2.84
N ALA A 174 -21.39 -3.44 -1.73
CA ALA A 174 -22.18 -2.54 -0.88
C ALA A 174 -22.59 -1.24 -1.61
N TYR A 175 -21.73 -0.73 -2.50
CA TYR A 175 -22.04 0.39 -3.39
C TYR A 175 -22.85 0.00 -4.64
N GLY A 176 -23.25 -1.27 -4.76
CA GLY A 176 -24.08 -1.77 -5.85
C GLY A 176 -23.34 -1.98 -7.18
N ALA A 177 -22.01 -2.05 -7.16
CA ALA A 177 -21.19 -2.30 -8.35
C ALA A 177 -20.94 -3.79 -8.59
N ASP A 178 -20.73 -4.14 -9.85
CA ASP A 178 -20.26 -5.48 -10.24
C ASP A 178 -18.79 -5.68 -9.79
N THR A 179 -18.50 -6.90 -9.35
CA THR A 179 -17.16 -7.33 -8.92
C THR A 179 -16.46 -8.16 -9.97
N GLN A 180 -17.11 -8.49 -11.09
CA GLN A 180 -16.49 -9.21 -12.20
C GLN A 180 -15.28 -8.44 -12.75
N GLY A 181 -14.17 -9.16 -12.93
CA GLY A 181 -12.91 -8.57 -13.38
C GLY A 181 -12.14 -7.80 -12.31
N THR A 182 -12.61 -7.79 -11.06
CA THR A 182 -11.86 -7.23 -9.93
C THR A 182 -10.76 -8.20 -9.51
N ASP A 183 -9.51 -7.74 -9.59
CA ASP A 183 -8.31 -8.51 -9.32
C ASP A 183 -7.23 -7.65 -8.66
N LEU A 184 -6.42 -8.25 -7.80
CA LEU A 184 -5.30 -7.61 -7.12
C LEU A 184 -4.04 -8.40 -7.39
N VAL A 185 -3.09 -7.79 -8.11
CA VAL A 185 -1.78 -8.36 -8.38
C VAL A 185 -0.79 -7.81 -7.34
N PRO A 186 -0.36 -8.62 -6.35
CA PRO A 186 0.55 -8.18 -5.32
C PRO A 186 1.93 -7.89 -5.91
N PHE A 187 2.58 -6.81 -5.47
CA PHE A 187 3.96 -6.48 -5.84
C PHE A 187 4.20 -6.45 -7.36
N ALA A 188 3.19 -6.01 -8.11
CA ALA A 188 3.22 -5.97 -9.58
C ALA A 188 4.37 -5.10 -10.13
N GLU A 189 4.83 -4.13 -9.34
CA GLU A 189 5.97 -3.26 -9.64
C GLU A 189 6.70 -2.83 -8.35
N PRO A 190 7.92 -2.27 -8.47
CA PRO A 190 8.66 -1.79 -7.30
C PRO A 190 7.83 -0.80 -6.48
N GLY A 191 7.50 -1.19 -5.25
CA GLY A 191 6.76 -0.35 -4.32
C GLY A 191 5.25 -0.30 -4.49
N ALA A 192 4.63 -1.07 -5.39
CA ALA A 192 3.18 -1.05 -5.51
C ALA A 192 2.54 -2.39 -5.88
N CYS A 193 1.31 -2.57 -5.41
CA CYS A 193 0.39 -3.58 -5.93
C CYS A 193 -0.51 -2.96 -7.00
N LEU A 194 -0.97 -3.77 -7.95
CA LEU A 194 -1.90 -3.32 -8.99
C LEU A 194 -3.29 -3.87 -8.72
N LEU A 195 -4.24 -3.00 -8.46
CA LEU A 195 -5.66 -3.32 -8.31
C LEU A 195 -6.40 -2.96 -9.60
N ARG A 196 -7.16 -3.92 -10.13
CA ARG A 196 -8.10 -3.72 -11.24
C ARG A 196 -9.50 -3.83 -10.66
N LEU A 197 -10.36 -2.87 -10.97
CA LEU A 197 -11.72 -2.79 -10.43
C LEU A 197 -12.81 -3.11 -11.47
N GLY A 198 -12.41 -3.74 -12.58
CA GLY A 198 -13.31 -4.02 -13.70
C GLY A 198 -13.74 -2.77 -14.48
N SER A 199 -13.80 -2.89 -15.80
CA SER A 199 -14.59 -1.99 -16.63
C SER A 199 -15.94 -2.67 -16.82
N ALA A 200 -17.01 -2.12 -16.24
CA ALA A 200 -18.37 -2.61 -16.47
C ALA A 200 -18.66 -2.87 -17.96
#